data_AF-A0A175JZP1-F1
#
_entry.id   AF-A0A175JZP1-F1
#
_cell.length_a   1.000
_cell.length_b   1.000
_cell.length_c   1.000
_cell.angle_alpha   90.00
_cell.angle_beta   90.00
_cell.angle_gamma   90.00
#
_symmetry.space_group_name_H-M   'P 1'
#
loop_
_entity.id
_entity.type
_entity.pdbx_description
1 polymer ?
#
loop_
_entity_poly.entity_id
_entity_poly.type
_entity_poly.pdbx_seq_one_letter_code
_entity_poly.pdbx_strand_id
1 'polypeptide(L)'
;MSSLINKYYGFNAMHGFITMNFDANHPAPSTPILKQMVENWCSTKTNKAEVDYMAISITKGANSHAHIFFKLKEKAKIHKKPVAQINNTEYKLVFTPVTEHKKFDGSFQAIIKYLKNQSKKHGTEATFEEIGKEDSLKGKVGNALVEKALSLDNLKEAEGILRQASMTWYLNNVKKFREIWREQHNNKQTNRINIKLRPWKEDNILVKNARAWLQGVKISKQKRVKTLVLLGETRIGKTEFVNDLLKGMKVDEFRGHFMFDGHDEYKNTTLDSSMMPT
;
A
#
# COMPACT_ATOMS: atom_id res chain seq x y z
N MET A 1 7.79 0.59 -35.34
CA MET A 1 7.75 0.91 -33.90
C MET A 1 6.35 1.46 -33.61
N SER A 2 5.44 0.73 -32.97
CA SER A 2 5.37 0.71 -31.51
C SER A 2 4.84 -0.63 -30.97
N SER A 3 5.41 -1.00 -29.84
CA SER A 3 5.28 -2.26 -29.13
C SER A 3 3.83 -2.70 -28.87
N LEU A 4 3.57 -3.98 -29.12
CA LEU A 4 2.66 -4.87 -28.38
C LEU A 4 2.01 -4.20 -27.15
N ILE A 5 0.89 -3.53 -27.36
CA ILE A 5 0.02 -3.07 -26.29
C ILE A 5 -0.48 -4.35 -25.60
N ASN A 6 -0.17 -4.48 -24.30
CA ASN A 6 -0.56 -5.60 -23.44
C ASN A 6 -1.97 -6.13 -23.81
N LYS A 7 -2.05 -7.38 -24.29
CA LYS A 7 -3.32 -8.04 -24.68
C LYS A 7 -4.34 -8.14 -23.53
N TYR A 8 -3.89 -7.94 -22.29
CA TYR A 8 -4.65 -8.07 -21.07
C TYR A 8 -4.26 -6.95 -20.09
N TYR A 9 -5.24 -6.37 -19.43
CA TYR A 9 -5.02 -5.44 -18.32
C TYR A 9 -4.95 -6.22 -17.00
N GLY A 10 -3.88 -5.98 -16.26
CA GLY A 10 -3.78 -6.36 -14.85
C GLY A 10 -4.36 -5.24 -13.99
N PHE A 11 -5.43 -5.52 -13.26
CA PHE A 11 -5.98 -4.62 -12.25
C PHE A 11 -5.90 -5.30 -10.89
N ASN A 12 -5.26 -4.64 -9.93
CA ASN A 12 -5.02 -5.16 -8.58
C ASN A 12 -5.24 -4.04 -7.54
N ALA A 13 -6.43 -3.46 -7.53
CA ALA A 13 -6.76 -2.32 -6.67
C ALA A 13 -8.25 -2.30 -6.30
N MET A 14 -8.62 -1.37 -5.43
CA MET A 14 -10.02 -1.10 -5.07
C MET A 14 -10.65 0.02 -5.89
N HIS A 15 -9.84 0.86 -6.55
CA HIS A 15 -10.28 2.06 -7.25
C HIS A 15 -9.84 2.00 -8.70
N GLY A 16 -10.68 2.49 -9.61
CA GLY A 16 -10.36 2.55 -11.02
C GLY A 16 -11.05 3.69 -11.73
N PHE A 17 -10.46 4.10 -12.86
CA PHE A 17 -11.05 5.04 -13.78
C PHE A 17 -11.12 4.40 -15.16
N ILE A 18 -12.32 4.38 -15.74
CA ILE A 18 -12.61 3.82 -17.05
C ILE A 18 -13.10 4.94 -17.94
N THR A 19 -12.57 5.00 -19.16
CA THR A 19 -13.15 5.77 -20.26
C THR A 19 -13.62 4.82 -21.35
N MET A 20 -14.82 5.07 -21.87
CA MET A 20 -15.45 4.29 -22.92
C MET A 20 -16.04 5.23 -23.96
N ASN A 21 -15.74 4.98 -25.23
CA ASN A 21 -16.40 5.69 -26.33
C ASN A 21 -17.57 4.85 -26.82
N PHE A 22 -18.68 5.51 -27.12
CA PHE A 22 -19.87 4.90 -27.69
C PHE A 22 -19.87 5.10 -29.20
N ASP A 23 -20.42 4.12 -29.91
CA ASP A 23 -20.64 4.24 -31.35
C ASP A 23 -21.83 5.19 -31.59
N ALA A 24 -21.79 5.96 -32.69
CA ALA A 24 -22.85 6.89 -33.07
C ALA A 24 -24.22 6.18 -33.27
N ASN A 25 -24.20 4.88 -33.58
CA ASN A 25 -25.41 4.08 -33.80
C ASN A 25 -26.02 3.50 -32.51
N HIS A 26 -25.34 3.61 -31.37
CA HIS A 26 -25.76 2.99 -30.13
C HIS A 26 -25.90 4.06 -29.04
N PRO A 27 -27.11 4.26 -28.47
CA PRO A 27 -27.30 5.25 -27.42
C PRO A 27 -26.44 4.89 -26.19
N ALA A 28 -25.93 5.93 -25.52
CA ALA A 28 -25.13 5.76 -24.31
C ALA A 28 -25.90 4.92 -23.26
N PRO A 29 -25.30 3.85 -22.71
CA PRO A 29 -25.94 2.99 -21.72
C PRO A 29 -26.31 3.77 -20.45
N SER A 30 -27.39 3.35 -19.78
CA SER A 30 -27.79 3.93 -18.51
C SER A 30 -26.82 3.58 -17.37
N THR A 31 -26.80 4.41 -16.34
CA THR A 31 -25.94 4.26 -15.15
C THR A 31 -26.05 2.88 -14.48
N PRO A 32 -27.24 2.24 -14.35
CA PRO A 32 -27.34 0.87 -13.84
C PRO A 32 -26.62 -0.16 -14.72
N ILE A 33 -26.70 -0.02 -16.04
CA ILE A 33 -26.03 -0.92 -17.00
C ILE A 33 -24.51 -0.75 -16.88
N LEU A 34 -24.03 0.48 -16.78
CA LEU A 34 -22.61 0.77 -16.57
C LEU A 34 -22.11 0.24 -15.22
N LYS A 35 -22.91 0.34 -14.15
CA LYS A 35 -22.57 -0.27 -12.84
C LYS A 35 -22.39 -1.78 -12.97
N GLN A 36 -23.36 -2.46 -13.56
CA GLN A 36 -23.34 -3.91 -13.74
C GLN A 36 -22.15 -4.36 -14.60
N MET A 37 -21.82 -3.57 -15.64
CA MET A 37 -20.65 -3.82 -16.46
C MET A 37 -19.35 -3.74 -15.65
N VAL A 38 -19.18 -2.73 -14.81
CA VAL A 38 -17.99 -2.59 -13.94
C VAL A 38 -17.88 -3.77 -12.97
N GLU A 39 -18.97 -4.14 -12.31
CA GLU A 39 -19.03 -5.29 -11.40
C GLU A 39 -18.66 -6.60 -12.12
N ASN A 40 -19.23 -6.85 -13.30
CA ASN A 40 -18.93 -8.04 -14.11
C ASN A 40 -17.47 -8.06 -14.59
N TRP A 41 -16.94 -6.92 -15.04
CA TRP A 41 -15.56 -6.83 -15.52
C TRP A 41 -14.57 -7.07 -14.38
N CYS A 42 -14.84 -6.49 -13.20
CA CYS A 42 -14.03 -6.64 -11.99
C CYS A 42 -14.20 -7.98 -11.26
N SER A 43 -15.23 -8.76 -11.59
CA SER A 43 -15.48 -10.08 -11.00
C SER A 43 -14.59 -11.17 -11.60
N THR A 44 -14.30 -12.20 -10.83
CA THR A 44 -13.71 -13.47 -11.29
C THR A 44 -14.73 -14.60 -11.10
N LYS A 45 -14.41 -15.83 -11.53
CA LYS A 45 -15.29 -16.98 -11.29
C LYS A 45 -15.55 -17.23 -9.80
N THR A 46 -14.59 -16.89 -8.94
CA THR A 46 -14.61 -17.18 -7.50
C THR A 46 -14.93 -15.96 -6.64
N ASN A 47 -14.67 -14.75 -7.12
CA ASN A 47 -14.92 -13.51 -6.37
C ASN A 47 -15.77 -12.54 -7.20
N LYS A 48 -16.97 -12.21 -6.70
CA LYS A 48 -17.85 -11.20 -7.29
C LYS A 48 -17.48 -9.83 -6.74
N ALA A 49 -17.07 -8.93 -7.63
CA ALA A 49 -16.80 -7.55 -7.27
C ALA A 49 -18.12 -6.79 -7.08
N GLU A 50 -18.23 -6.04 -6.00
CA GLU A 50 -19.37 -5.17 -5.72
C GLU A 50 -18.91 -3.72 -5.65
N VAL A 51 -19.63 -2.83 -6.33
CA VAL A 51 -19.34 -1.40 -6.35
C VAL A 51 -19.93 -0.74 -5.11
N ASP A 52 -19.05 -0.15 -4.29
CA ASP A 52 -19.36 0.61 -3.08
C ASP A 52 -19.70 2.08 -3.41
N TYR A 53 -18.96 2.66 -4.35
CA TYR A 53 -19.18 4.02 -4.81
C TYR A 53 -18.83 4.16 -6.30
N MET A 54 -19.60 4.95 -7.03
CA MET A 54 -19.36 5.22 -8.44
C MET A 54 -19.79 6.61 -8.84
N ALA A 55 -18.98 7.30 -9.63
CA ALA A 55 -19.30 8.57 -10.25
C ALA A 55 -19.17 8.42 -11.77
N ILE A 56 -20.22 8.78 -12.49
CA ILE A 56 -20.30 8.64 -13.95
C ILE A 56 -20.58 10.00 -14.55
N SER A 57 -19.83 10.33 -15.60
CA SER A 57 -20.22 11.37 -16.55
C SER A 57 -20.41 10.76 -17.92
N ILE A 58 -21.57 11.01 -18.54
CA ILE A 58 -21.91 10.56 -19.89
C ILE A 58 -22.04 11.79 -20.77
N THR A 59 -21.34 11.82 -21.90
CA THR A 59 -21.49 12.83 -22.95
C THR A 59 -22.28 12.27 -24.14
N LYS A 60 -23.16 13.08 -24.71
CA LYS A 60 -23.96 12.79 -25.90
C LYS A 60 -23.42 13.57 -27.10
N GLY A 61 -23.76 13.16 -28.33
CA GLY A 61 -23.35 13.83 -29.57
C GLY A 61 -22.33 13.03 -30.39
N ALA A 62 -21.67 13.70 -31.35
CA ALA A 62 -20.76 13.07 -32.32
C ALA A 62 -19.54 12.35 -31.70
N ASN A 63 -19.20 12.69 -30.45
CA ASN A 63 -18.13 12.06 -29.66
C ASN A 63 -18.67 11.53 -28.33
N SER A 64 -19.75 10.74 -28.38
CA SER A 64 -20.37 10.20 -27.17
C SER A 64 -19.41 9.27 -26.42
N HIS A 65 -19.20 9.54 -25.13
CA HIS A 65 -18.33 8.73 -24.28
C HIS A 65 -18.80 8.78 -22.82
N ALA A 66 -18.38 7.79 -22.04
CA ALA A 66 -18.55 7.76 -20.60
C ALA A 66 -17.19 7.77 -19.90
N HIS A 67 -17.11 8.59 -18.86
CA HIS A 67 -16.06 8.53 -17.87
C HIS A 67 -16.65 7.97 -16.57
N ILE A 68 -16.08 6.86 -16.11
CA ILE A 68 -16.57 6.10 -14.97
C ILE A 68 -15.45 6.02 -13.96
N PHE A 69 -15.68 6.65 -12.81
CA PHE A 69 -14.86 6.49 -11.63
C PHE A 69 -15.57 5.53 -10.66
N PHE A 70 -14.88 4.51 -10.14
CA PHE A 70 -15.48 3.54 -9.23
C PHE A 70 -14.58 3.12 -8.07
N LYS A 71 -15.22 2.72 -6.97
CA LYS A 71 -14.65 2.11 -5.78
C LYS A 71 -15.38 0.80 -5.49
N LEU A 72 -14.63 -0.28 -5.34
CA LEU A 72 -15.13 -1.59 -4.95
C LEU A 72 -15.15 -1.75 -3.43
N LYS A 73 -16.02 -2.62 -2.91
CA LYS A 73 -16.02 -2.99 -1.47
C LYS A 73 -14.72 -3.66 -1.04
N GLU A 74 -14.15 -4.49 -1.91
CA GLU A 74 -12.91 -5.22 -1.67
C GLU A 74 -11.93 -5.06 -2.84
N LYS A 75 -10.66 -5.37 -2.59
CA LYS A 75 -9.61 -5.34 -3.60
C LYS A 75 -9.85 -6.43 -4.64
N ALA A 76 -10.02 -6.03 -5.90
CA ALA A 76 -10.12 -6.99 -7.00
C ALA A 76 -8.75 -7.20 -7.63
N LYS A 77 -8.45 -8.46 -7.97
CA LYS A 77 -7.26 -8.87 -8.73
C LYS A 77 -7.72 -9.58 -10.00
N ILE A 78 -7.66 -8.89 -11.13
CA ILE A 78 -8.08 -9.40 -12.43
C ILE A 78 -6.97 -9.25 -13.47
N HIS A 79 -6.97 -10.16 -14.43
CA HIS A 79 -6.14 -10.09 -15.62
C HIS A 79 -7.02 -10.43 -16.83
N LYS A 80 -7.64 -9.41 -17.43
CA LYS A 80 -8.66 -9.57 -18.48
C LYS A 80 -8.40 -8.64 -19.66
N LYS A 81 -8.98 -8.99 -20.82
CA LYS A 81 -8.98 -8.07 -21.97
C LYS A 81 -9.74 -6.78 -21.61
N PRO A 82 -9.32 -5.63 -22.15
CA PRO A 82 -9.99 -4.33 -21.96
C PRO A 82 -11.27 -4.21 -22.80
N VAL A 83 -12.14 -5.20 -22.71
CA VAL A 83 -13.41 -5.19 -23.44
C VAL A 83 -14.54 -5.55 -22.51
N ALA A 84 -15.67 -4.89 -22.71
CA ALA A 84 -16.93 -5.23 -22.07
C ALA A 84 -18.01 -5.39 -23.13
N GLN A 85 -18.85 -6.41 -22.96
CA GLN A 85 -20.03 -6.62 -23.77
C GLN A 85 -21.20 -5.90 -23.10
N ILE A 86 -21.82 -4.95 -23.79
CA ILE A 86 -23.05 -4.27 -23.35
C ILE A 86 -24.03 -4.36 -24.51
N ASN A 87 -25.23 -4.93 -24.27
CA ASN A 87 -26.28 -5.08 -25.28
C ASN A 87 -25.76 -5.68 -26.61
N ASN A 88 -25.01 -6.78 -26.53
CA ASN A 88 -24.37 -7.48 -27.67
C ASN A 88 -23.36 -6.66 -28.49
N THR A 89 -22.92 -5.50 -27.99
CA THR A 89 -21.88 -4.67 -28.60
C THR A 89 -20.62 -4.72 -27.74
N GLU A 90 -19.48 -4.93 -28.39
CA GLU A 90 -18.18 -4.91 -27.71
C GLU A 90 -17.66 -3.48 -27.58
N TYR A 91 -17.45 -3.04 -26.34
CA TYR A 91 -16.86 -1.74 -26.05
C TYR A 91 -15.45 -1.90 -25.50
N LYS A 92 -14.52 -1.11 -26.05
CA LYS A 92 -13.15 -1.03 -25.54
C LYS A 92 -13.10 -0.16 -24.28
N LEU A 93 -12.51 -0.70 -23.22
CA LEU A 93 -12.29 -0.01 -21.96
C LEU A 93 -10.89 0.59 -21.94
N VAL A 94 -10.80 1.92 -21.84
CA VAL A 94 -9.53 2.58 -21.53
C VAL A 94 -9.43 2.71 -20.02
N PHE A 95 -8.66 1.81 -19.42
CA PHE A 95 -8.49 1.76 -17.98
C PHE A 95 -7.25 2.55 -17.55
N THR A 96 -7.45 3.47 -16.61
CA THR A 96 -6.38 4.18 -15.91
C THR A 96 -6.39 3.72 -14.45
N PRO A 97 -5.30 3.10 -13.95
CA PRO A 97 -5.20 2.77 -12.54
C PRO A 97 -5.20 4.07 -11.74
N VAL A 98 -6.17 4.19 -10.83
CA VAL A 98 -6.17 5.25 -9.83
C VAL A 98 -5.45 4.66 -8.62
N THR A 99 -4.11 4.75 -8.66
CA THR A 99 -3.30 4.43 -7.49
C THR A 99 -3.44 5.57 -6.50
N GLU A 100 -3.69 5.19 -5.25
CA GLU A 100 -3.65 6.01 -4.06
C GLU A 100 -4.95 6.67 -3.61
N HIS A 101 -5.04 6.65 -2.29
CA HIS A 101 -6.16 6.94 -1.44
C HIS A 101 -6.73 8.35 -1.68
N LYS A 102 -8.06 8.42 -1.69
CA LYS A 102 -9.00 9.54 -1.81
C LYS A 102 -8.64 10.95 -1.31
N LYS A 103 -7.58 11.12 -0.51
CA LYS A 103 -7.20 12.40 0.12
C LYS A 103 -5.71 12.77 0.03
N PHE A 104 -4.84 12.04 -0.65
CA PHE A 104 -3.40 12.36 -0.63
C PHE A 104 -2.85 13.17 -1.79
N ASP A 105 -3.43 13.06 -2.98
CA ASP A 105 -3.03 13.83 -4.16
C ASP A 105 -4.17 14.71 -4.69
N GLY A 106 -5.36 14.63 -4.08
CA GLY A 106 -6.56 15.29 -4.58
C GLY A 106 -7.12 14.67 -5.86
N SER A 107 -6.59 13.55 -6.36
CA SER A 107 -7.00 12.92 -7.62
C SER A 107 -8.46 12.52 -7.61
N PHE A 108 -8.97 11.92 -6.54
CA PHE A 108 -10.37 11.50 -6.46
C PHE A 108 -11.34 12.68 -6.52
N GLN A 109 -11.05 13.75 -5.76
CA GLN A 109 -11.82 14.99 -5.79
C GLN A 109 -11.63 15.73 -7.12
N ALA A 110 -10.44 15.69 -7.71
CA ALA A 110 -10.15 16.27 -9.02
C ALA A 110 -10.85 15.50 -10.14
N ILE A 111 -10.95 14.17 -10.04
CA ILE A 111 -11.68 13.29 -10.97
C ILE A 111 -13.18 13.57 -10.82
N ILE A 112 -13.73 13.59 -9.61
CA ILE A 112 -15.15 13.94 -9.42
C ILE A 112 -15.43 15.37 -9.90
N LYS A 113 -14.56 16.33 -9.60
CA LYS A 113 -14.67 17.72 -10.09
C LYS A 113 -14.55 17.79 -11.61
N TYR A 114 -13.68 16.99 -12.21
CA TYR A 114 -13.54 16.83 -13.66
C TYR A 114 -14.84 16.29 -14.26
N LEU A 115 -15.39 15.20 -13.72
CA LEU A 115 -16.66 14.61 -14.13
C LEU A 115 -17.81 15.61 -14.01
N LYS A 116 -17.90 16.33 -12.89
CA LYS A 116 -18.90 17.39 -12.68
C LYS A 116 -18.74 18.57 -13.63
N ASN A 117 -17.51 18.88 -14.05
CA ASN A 117 -17.22 19.97 -14.98
C ASN A 117 -17.38 19.56 -16.45
N GLN A 118 -17.66 18.29 -16.78
CA GLN A 118 -17.98 17.88 -18.15
C GLN A 118 -19.21 18.61 -18.68
N SER A 119 -20.23 18.82 -17.84
CA SER A 119 -21.41 19.65 -18.15
C SER A 119 -21.07 21.11 -18.46
N LYS A 120 -19.96 21.63 -17.93
CA LYS A 120 -19.50 23.00 -18.26
C LYS A 120 -18.82 23.08 -19.62
N LYS A 121 -18.21 21.99 -20.09
CA LYS A 121 -17.51 21.93 -21.38
C LYS A 121 -18.44 21.53 -22.53
N HIS A 122 -19.40 20.66 -22.25
CA HIS A 122 -20.29 20.05 -23.24
C HIS A 122 -21.76 20.47 -23.07
N GLY A 123 -22.07 21.41 -22.16
CA GLY A 123 -23.43 21.90 -21.95
C GLY A 123 -24.42 20.82 -21.51
N THR A 124 -25.64 20.86 -22.06
CA THR A 124 -26.74 19.90 -21.78
C THR A 124 -26.46 18.49 -22.30
N GLU A 125 -25.40 18.30 -23.08
CA GLU A 125 -25.03 17.01 -23.64
C GLU A 125 -24.29 16.11 -22.64
N ALA A 126 -23.85 16.65 -21.49
CA ALA A 126 -23.18 15.88 -20.45
C ALA A 126 -24.01 15.74 -19.18
N THR A 127 -24.32 14.50 -18.79
CA THR A 127 -24.99 14.17 -17.52
C THR A 127 -23.97 13.67 -16.51
N PHE A 128 -24.20 13.97 -15.23
CA PHE A 128 -23.41 13.47 -14.11
C PHE A 128 -24.32 12.73 -13.13
N GLU A 129 -23.95 11.50 -12.78
CA GLU A 129 -24.68 10.66 -11.84
C GLU A 129 -23.72 10.02 -10.83
N GLU A 130 -24.16 9.92 -9.58
CA GLU A 130 -23.34 9.45 -8.46
C GLU A 130 -24.11 8.36 -7.69
N ILE A 131 -23.49 7.21 -7.49
CA ILE A 131 -24.04 6.04 -6.79
C ILE A 131 -23.22 5.78 -5.54
N GLY A 132 -23.92 5.61 -4.41
CA GLY A 132 -23.33 5.37 -3.09
C GLY A 132 -23.25 6.65 -2.26
N LYS A 133 -23.14 6.49 -0.93
CA LYS A 133 -22.79 7.58 -0.03
C LYS A 133 -21.32 7.46 0.31
N GLU A 134 -20.62 8.58 0.23
CA GLU A 134 -19.25 8.63 0.68
C GLU A 134 -19.20 8.32 2.19
N ASP A 135 -18.68 7.16 2.58
CA ASP A 135 -18.45 6.86 4.00
C ASP A 135 -17.56 7.96 4.58
N SER A 136 -18.18 8.79 5.42
CA SER A 136 -17.48 9.76 6.23
C SER A 136 -16.64 8.97 7.23
N LEU A 137 -15.37 8.76 6.90
CA LEU A 137 -14.38 8.24 7.84
C LEU A 137 -14.19 9.15 9.07
N LYS A 138 -14.78 10.36 9.10
CA LYS A 138 -14.67 11.29 10.25
C LYS A 138 -15.19 10.61 11.51
N GLY A 139 -14.32 10.41 12.49
CA GLY A 139 -14.67 9.75 13.75
C GLY A 139 -13.46 9.39 14.61
N LYS A 140 -13.72 8.64 15.68
CA LYS A 140 -12.67 8.16 16.58
C LYS A 140 -11.86 7.06 15.86
N VAL A 141 -10.53 7.23 15.80
CA VAL A 141 -9.62 6.18 15.32
C VAL A 141 -9.61 5.05 16.35
N GLY A 142 -10.30 3.96 16.05
CA GLY A 142 -10.30 2.74 16.86
C GLY A 142 -9.21 1.76 16.40
N ASN A 143 -8.91 0.75 17.23
CA ASN A 143 -7.87 -0.26 16.96
C ASN A 143 -8.06 -0.95 15.61
N ALA A 144 -9.28 -1.30 15.23
CA ALA A 144 -9.58 -1.94 13.94
C ALA A 144 -9.16 -1.09 12.73
N LEU A 145 -9.26 0.25 12.83
CA LEU A 145 -8.83 1.14 11.75
C LEU A 145 -7.31 1.24 11.68
N VAL A 146 -6.63 1.19 12.83
CA VAL A 146 -5.16 1.17 12.92
C VAL A 146 -4.61 -0.14 12.36
N GLU A 147 -5.21 -1.28 12.70
CA GLU A 147 -4.83 -2.59 12.14
C GLU A 147 -5.04 -2.63 10.63
N LYS A 148 -6.19 -2.13 10.15
CA LYS A 148 -6.46 -2.00 8.70
C LYS A 148 -5.39 -1.13 8.02
N ALA A 149 -5.05 0.01 8.61
CA ALA A 149 -4.00 0.88 8.06
C ALA A 149 -2.62 0.20 8.08
N LEU A 150 -2.29 -0.52 9.16
CA LEU A 150 -1.02 -1.26 9.28
C LEU A 150 -0.87 -2.34 8.20
N SER A 151 -1.94 -3.02 7.81
CA SER A 151 -1.92 -4.06 6.78
C SER A 151 -1.72 -3.57 5.33
N LEU A 152 -1.74 -2.25 5.09
CA LEU A 152 -1.54 -1.69 3.74
C LEU A 152 -0.06 -1.67 3.36
N ASP A 153 0.24 -2.13 2.14
CA ASP A 153 1.61 -2.20 1.60
C ASP A 153 2.23 -0.82 1.29
N ASN A 154 1.44 0.25 1.21
CA ASN A 154 1.91 1.61 0.94
C ASN A 154 1.74 2.49 2.19
N LEU A 155 2.85 2.99 2.73
CA LEU A 155 2.86 3.83 3.92
C LEU A 155 2.05 5.12 3.74
N LYS A 156 2.08 5.71 2.54
CA LYS A 156 1.27 6.91 2.27
C LYS A 156 -0.19 6.57 2.44
N GLU A 157 -0.70 5.53 1.80
CA GLU A 157 -2.11 5.11 1.91
C GLU A 157 -2.51 4.82 3.36
N ALA A 158 -1.66 4.13 4.11
CA ALA A 158 -1.85 3.81 5.51
C ALA A 158 -2.05 5.06 6.39
N GLU A 159 -1.21 6.08 6.20
CA GLU A 159 -1.31 7.35 6.93
C GLU A 159 -2.60 8.13 6.62
N GLY A 160 -3.22 7.91 5.46
CA GLY A 160 -4.35 8.71 4.98
C GLY A 160 -5.65 8.33 5.55
N ILE A 161 -5.84 7.03 5.70
CA ILE A 161 -6.98 6.48 6.40
C ILE A 161 -7.04 7.11 7.80
N LEU A 162 -5.90 7.15 8.49
CA LEU A 162 -5.79 7.64 9.87
C LEU A 162 -5.96 9.17 9.94
N ARG A 163 -5.26 9.91 9.06
CA ARG A 163 -5.40 11.37 8.95
C ARG A 163 -6.82 11.81 8.59
N GLN A 164 -7.50 11.02 7.74
CA GLN A 164 -8.87 11.28 7.35
C GLN A 164 -9.86 11.01 8.48
N ALA A 165 -9.62 9.98 9.27
CA ALA A 165 -10.48 9.64 10.39
C ALA A 165 -10.37 10.66 11.52
N SER A 166 -9.15 10.98 11.94
CA SER A 166 -8.88 12.03 12.90
C SER A 166 -7.51 12.65 12.69
N MET A 167 -7.47 13.92 12.30
CA MET A 167 -6.23 14.69 12.20
C MET A 167 -5.52 14.79 13.55
N THR A 168 -6.27 14.98 14.63
CA THR A 168 -5.73 15.09 16.00
C THR A 168 -5.03 13.80 16.41
N TRP A 169 -5.66 12.65 16.18
CA TRP A 169 -5.02 11.36 16.46
C TRP A 169 -3.76 11.17 15.62
N TYR A 170 -3.83 11.50 14.33
CA TYR A 170 -2.72 11.37 13.40
C TYR A 170 -1.50 12.19 13.83
N LEU A 171 -1.67 13.48 14.13
CA LEU A 171 -0.57 14.34 14.57
C LEU A 171 0.11 13.81 15.84
N ASN A 172 -0.67 13.23 16.76
CA ASN A 172 -0.15 12.70 18.02
C ASN A 172 0.54 11.33 17.87
N ASN A 173 0.13 10.49 16.90
CA ASN A 173 0.53 9.08 16.84
C ASN A 173 1.32 8.70 15.57
N VAL A 174 1.46 9.59 14.58
CA VAL A 174 2.07 9.26 13.28
C VAL A 174 3.50 8.72 13.39
N LYS A 175 4.32 9.26 14.32
CA LYS A 175 5.70 8.78 14.50
C LYS A 175 5.74 7.31 14.92
N LYS A 176 4.96 6.95 15.94
CA LYS A 176 4.82 5.57 16.43
C LYS A 176 4.19 4.65 15.39
N PHE A 177 3.17 5.13 14.67
CA PHE A 177 2.56 4.38 13.58
C PHE A 177 3.55 4.04 12.46
N ARG A 178 4.34 5.02 11.99
CA ARG A 178 5.37 4.83 10.95
C ARG A 178 6.43 3.81 11.35
N GLU A 179 6.77 3.76 12.63
CA GLU A 179 7.74 2.81 13.15
C GLU A 179 7.19 1.38 13.10
N ILE A 180 6.00 1.14 13.67
CA ILE A 180 5.34 -0.17 13.64
C ILE A 180 5.08 -0.63 12.21
N TRP A 181 4.61 0.27 11.34
CA TRP A 181 4.39 -0.04 9.93
C TRP A 181 5.70 -0.47 9.24
N ARG A 182 6.78 0.29 9.47
CA ARG A 182 8.11 -0.03 8.92
C ARG A 182 8.64 -1.36 9.45
N GLU A 183 8.37 -1.73 10.70
CA GLU A 183 8.75 -3.03 11.27
C GLU A 183 7.98 -4.19 10.62
N GLN A 184 6.66 -4.07 10.48
CA GLN A 184 5.84 -5.10 9.83
C GLN A 184 6.20 -5.28 8.35
N HIS A 185 6.55 -4.19 7.67
CA HIS A 185 6.93 -4.18 6.25
C HIS A 185 8.44 -4.28 6.05
N ASN A 186 9.24 -4.37 7.13
CA ASN A 186 10.71 -4.43 7.10
C ASN A 186 11.21 -5.73 6.46
N ASN A 187 10.39 -6.78 6.48
CA ASN A 187 10.69 -8.04 5.80
C ASN A 187 10.54 -7.95 4.27
N LYS A 188 9.95 -6.87 3.75
CA LYS A 188 9.71 -6.63 2.32
C LYS A 188 10.66 -5.58 1.70
N GLN A 189 11.61 -5.01 2.45
CA GLN A 189 12.53 -4.01 1.90
C GLN A 189 13.66 -4.64 1.08
N THR A 190 13.90 -4.08 -0.12
CA THR A 190 14.99 -4.43 -1.05
C THR A 190 16.40 -4.14 -0.51
N ASN A 191 16.52 -3.33 0.54
CA ASN A 191 17.80 -2.91 1.12
C ASN A 191 18.31 -3.85 2.22
N ARG A 192 17.62 -4.97 2.47
CA ARG A 192 18.15 -6.03 3.33
C ARG A 192 18.97 -7.01 2.52
N ILE A 193 20.19 -7.25 3.00
CA ILE A 193 21.10 -8.28 2.53
C ILE A 193 20.46 -9.65 2.84
N ASN A 194 19.63 -10.16 1.92
CA ASN A 194 19.06 -11.50 1.95
C ASN A 194 20.12 -12.52 1.48
N ILE A 195 21.26 -12.60 2.17
CA ILE A 195 22.20 -13.69 1.90
C ILE A 195 21.66 -14.92 2.62
N LYS A 196 21.27 -15.94 1.84
CA LYS A 196 21.03 -17.30 2.34
C LYS A 196 22.36 -17.92 2.76
N LEU A 197 22.91 -17.52 3.90
CA LEU A 197 24.04 -18.21 4.50
C LEU A 197 23.55 -19.54 5.08
N ARG A 198 24.35 -20.59 4.93
CA ARG A 198 24.16 -21.80 5.76
C ARG A 198 24.35 -21.38 7.23
N PRO A 199 23.56 -21.95 8.16
CA PRO A 199 23.68 -21.60 9.57
C PRO A 199 25.13 -21.82 10.03
N TRP A 200 25.68 -20.82 10.72
CA TRP A 200 27.01 -20.92 11.30
C TRP A 200 27.04 -22.02 12.36
N LYS A 201 28.18 -22.69 12.46
CA LYS A 201 28.45 -23.70 13.48
C LYS A 201 28.53 -23.05 14.85
N GLU A 202 27.50 -23.25 15.69
CA GLU A 202 27.40 -22.66 17.04
C GLU A 202 28.40 -23.27 18.04
N ASP A 203 28.97 -24.43 17.69
CA ASP A 203 30.12 -25.05 18.35
C ASP A 203 31.43 -24.28 18.11
N ASN A 204 31.49 -23.38 17.12
CA ASN A 204 32.64 -22.52 16.91
C ASN A 204 32.72 -21.44 18.01
N ILE A 205 33.84 -21.47 18.74
CA ILE A 205 34.13 -20.54 19.84
C ILE A 205 34.01 -19.07 19.41
N LEU A 206 34.44 -18.71 18.20
CA LEU A 206 34.36 -17.34 17.69
C LEU A 206 32.92 -16.88 17.49
N VAL A 207 32.09 -17.75 16.92
CA VAL A 207 30.66 -17.49 16.69
C VAL A 207 29.95 -17.32 18.04
N LYS A 208 30.20 -18.24 18.97
CA LYS A 208 29.63 -18.22 20.32
C LYS A 208 30.01 -16.96 21.08
N ASN A 209 31.28 -16.55 21.03
CA ASN A 209 31.77 -15.35 21.72
C ASN A 209 31.20 -14.06 21.12
N ALA A 210 31.10 -13.97 19.79
CA ALA A 210 30.51 -12.81 19.13
C ALA A 210 29.00 -12.69 19.42
N ARG A 211 28.26 -13.80 19.43
CA ARG A 211 26.85 -13.81 19.85
C ARG A 211 26.68 -13.46 21.32
N ALA A 212 27.53 -13.98 22.21
CA ALA A 212 27.51 -13.65 23.63
C ALA A 212 27.81 -12.16 23.88
N TRP A 213 28.77 -11.60 23.14
CA TRP A 213 29.04 -10.16 23.16
C TRP A 213 27.79 -9.37 22.75
N LEU A 214 27.14 -9.72 21.63
CA LEU A 214 25.93 -9.04 21.16
C LEU A 214 24.78 -9.12 22.17
N GLN A 215 24.60 -10.28 22.83
CA GLN A 215 23.62 -10.42 23.91
C GLN A 215 23.96 -9.51 25.10
N GLY A 216 25.25 -9.43 25.46
CA GLY A 216 25.73 -8.49 26.47
C GLY A 216 25.42 -7.03 26.11
N VAL A 217 25.60 -6.64 24.85
CA VAL A 217 25.24 -5.31 24.34
C VAL A 217 23.75 -5.01 24.54
N LYS A 218 22.88 -5.96 24.15
CA LYS A 218 21.42 -5.80 24.23
C LYS A 218 20.89 -5.72 25.66
N ILE A 219 21.56 -6.39 26.60
CA ILE A 219 21.13 -6.46 28.01
C ILE A 219 21.71 -5.28 28.81
N SER A 220 22.88 -4.77 28.44
CA SER A 220 23.55 -3.71 29.20
C SER A 220 22.90 -2.35 28.97
N LYS A 221 22.56 -1.63 30.05
CA LYS A 221 22.17 -0.20 30.03
C LYS A 221 23.39 0.74 29.94
N GLN A 222 24.56 0.23 29.55
CA GLN A 222 25.81 1.00 29.59
C GLN A 222 25.91 1.92 28.35
N LYS A 223 26.16 3.22 28.59
CA LYS A 223 26.35 4.24 27.53
C LYS A 223 27.49 3.95 26.54
N ARG A 224 28.43 3.07 26.90
CA ARG A 224 29.59 2.71 26.07
C ARG A 224 29.76 1.20 26.04
N VAL A 225 29.65 0.63 24.86
CA VAL A 225 29.84 -0.80 24.61
C VAL A 225 31.29 -1.02 24.17
N LYS A 226 31.93 -2.09 24.65
CA LYS A 226 33.29 -2.46 24.22
C LYS A 226 33.27 -2.89 22.75
N THR A 227 34.13 -2.32 21.92
CA THR A 227 34.23 -2.65 20.48
C THR A 227 34.56 -4.14 20.27
N LEU A 228 33.77 -4.84 19.44
CA LEU A 228 34.11 -6.17 18.94
C LEU A 228 35.01 -6.04 17.71
N VAL A 229 36.18 -6.68 17.74
CA VAL A 229 37.11 -6.72 16.60
C VAL A 229 37.20 -8.15 16.09
N LEU A 230 36.90 -8.35 14.80
CA LEU A 230 36.99 -9.64 14.13
C LEU A 230 38.23 -9.66 13.24
N LEU A 231 39.26 -10.40 13.67
CA LEU A 231 40.52 -10.55 12.94
C LEU A 231 40.54 -11.90 12.21
N GLY A 232 41.20 -11.91 11.05
CA GLY A 232 41.50 -13.12 10.29
C GLY A 232 41.91 -12.78 8.86
N GLU A 233 42.27 -13.81 8.09
CA GLU A 233 42.70 -13.69 6.70
C GLU A 233 41.62 -13.11 5.76
N THR A 234 41.98 -12.78 4.52
CA THR A 234 40.99 -12.32 3.55
C THR A 234 40.11 -13.51 3.08
N ARG A 235 38.85 -13.23 2.69
CA ARG A 235 37.90 -14.22 2.10
C ARG A 235 37.43 -15.40 2.98
N ILE A 236 37.63 -15.35 4.29
CA ILE A 236 37.07 -16.32 5.28
C ILE A 236 35.63 -16.03 5.71
N GLY A 237 34.93 -15.11 5.06
CA GLY A 237 33.51 -14.87 5.36
C GLY A 237 33.23 -13.91 6.53
N LYS A 238 34.18 -13.04 6.91
CA LYS A 238 34.02 -12.11 8.06
C LYS A 238 32.85 -11.15 7.86
N THR A 239 32.72 -10.58 6.67
CA THR A 239 31.66 -9.61 6.34
C THR A 239 30.28 -10.30 6.36
N GLU A 240 30.22 -11.51 5.84
CA GLU A 240 29.05 -12.38 5.83
C GLU A 240 28.62 -12.75 7.25
N PHE A 241 29.60 -13.05 8.13
CA PHE A 241 29.34 -13.32 9.53
C PHE A 241 28.80 -12.09 10.29
N VAL A 242 29.38 -10.90 10.06
CA VAL A 242 28.89 -9.66 10.67
C VAL A 242 27.47 -9.34 10.23
N ASN A 243 27.18 -9.52 8.94
CA ASN A 243 25.84 -9.33 8.39
C ASN A 243 24.82 -10.31 8.98
N ASP A 244 25.20 -11.57 9.26
CA ASP A 244 24.34 -12.52 9.97
C ASP A 244 24.17 -12.16 11.45
N LEU A 245 25.26 -11.77 12.12
CA LEU A 245 25.28 -11.42 13.53
C LEU A 245 24.36 -10.21 13.82
N LEU A 246 24.40 -9.20 12.96
CA LEU A 246 23.60 -7.97 13.09
C LEU A 246 22.23 -8.07 12.39
N LYS A 247 21.85 -9.25 11.92
CA LYS A 247 20.60 -9.45 11.22
C LYS A 247 19.41 -8.98 12.06
N GLY A 248 18.60 -8.10 11.47
CA GLY A 248 17.42 -7.53 12.13
C GLY A 248 17.67 -6.22 12.87
N MET A 249 18.92 -5.80 13.06
CA MET A 249 19.27 -4.55 13.74
C MET A 249 19.39 -3.38 12.76
N LYS A 250 19.21 -2.15 13.25
CA LYS A 250 19.47 -0.93 12.48
C LYS A 250 20.96 -0.62 12.59
N VAL A 251 21.66 -0.69 11.46
CA VAL A 251 23.12 -0.52 11.38
C VAL A 251 23.43 0.58 10.37
N ASP A 252 24.30 1.52 10.77
CA ASP A 252 24.93 2.48 9.86
C ASP A 252 26.36 2.01 9.58
N GLU A 253 26.69 1.81 8.30
CA GLU A 253 28.03 1.38 7.85
C GLU A 253 28.87 2.60 7.47
N PHE A 254 30.03 2.78 8.10
CA PHE A 254 30.97 3.86 7.82
C PHE A 254 32.38 3.32 7.68
N ARG A 255 32.91 3.27 6.43
CA ARG A 255 34.31 2.89 6.13
C ARG A 255 34.77 1.59 6.80
N GLY A 256 33.90 0.57 6.87
CA GLY A 256 34.20 -0.71 7.52
C GLY A 256 33.91 -0.78 9.02
N HIS A 257 33.36 0.29 9.61
CA HIS A 257 32.78 0.29 10.95
C HIS A 257 31.27 0.11 10.87
N PHE A 258 30.74 -0.84 11.65
CA PHE A 258 29.32 -1.05 11.82
C PHE A 258 28.87 -0.42 13.14
N MET A 259 28.07 0.64 13.06
CA MET A 259 27.47 1.29 14.24
C MET A 259 26.03 0.84 14.36
N PHE A 260 25.63 0.36 15.54
CA PHE A 260 24.26 -0.06 15.80
C PHE A 260 23.84 0.36 17.21
N ASP A 261 22.56 0.66 17.39
CA ASP A 261 22.00 0.90 18.72
C ASP A 261 21.64 -0.44 19.37
N GLY A 262 22.13 -0.65 20.60
CA GLY A 262 21.89 -1.85 21.38
C GLY A 262 20.55 -1.83 22.13
N HIS A 263 19.90 -0.66 22.21
CA HIS A 263 18.67 -0.51 22.95
C HIS A 263 17.46 -1.01 22.16
N ASP A 264 16.84 -2.07 22.68
CA ASP A 264 15.55 -2.58 22.22
C ASP A 264 14.46 -1.87 23.04
N GLU A 265 13.86 -0.80 22.50
CA GLU A 265 12.89 0.05 23.22
C GLU A 265 11.66 -0.73 23.73
N TYR A 266 11.37 -1.90 23.16
CA TYR A 266 10.19 -2.72 23.47
C TYR A 266 10.40 -3.77 24.57
N LYS A 267 11.63 -4.00 25.06
CA LYS A 267 11.88 -5.01 26.09
C LYS A 267 11.58 -4.54 27.52
N ASN A 268 11.45 -3.22 27.73
CA ASN A 268 11.20 -2.64 29.05
C ASN A 268 9.72 -2.38 29.37
N THR A 269 8.79 -2.62 28.43
CA THR A 269 7.36 -2.39 28.66
C THR A 269 6.62 -3.56 29.33
N THR A 270 7.32 -4.63 29.72
CA THR A 270 6.69 -5.83 30.33
C THR A 270 7.04 -6.06 31.80
N LEU A 271 7.74 -5.16 32.49
CA LEU A 271 8.25 -5.42 33.85
C LEU A 271 8.10 -4.28 34.88
N ASP A 272 7.12 -3.38 34.73
CA ASP A 272 6.88 -2.34 35.75
C ASP A 272 5.39 -2.23 36.15
N SER A 273 4.78 -3.36 36.52
CA SER A 273 3.44 -3.41 37.14
C SER A 273 3.48 -3.64 38.66
N SER A 274 4.64 -3.48 39.32
CA SER A 274 4.79 -3.74 40.77
C SER A 274 5.12 -2.52 41.63
N MET A 275 4.92 -1.29 41.12
CA MET A 275 5.03 -0.09 41.94
C MET A 275 3.78 0.79 41.79
N MET A 276 2.72 0.42 42.50
CA MET A 276 1.77 1.39 43.02
C MET A 276 1.73 1.23 44.54
N PRO A 277 2.06 2.28 45.32
CA PRO A 277 1.81 2.27 46.76
C PRO A 277 0.30 2.34 47.02
N THR A 278 -0.12 1.57 48.01
CA THR A 278 -1.46 1.60 48.64
C THR A 278 -1.85 2.99 49.12
#